data_AF-A0A8C0GCA2-F1
#
_entry.id   AF-A0A8C0GCA2-F1
#
_cell.length_a   1.000
_cell.length_b   1.000
_cell.length_c   1.000
_cell.angle_alpha   90.00
_cell.angle_beta   90.00
_cell.angle_gamma   90.00
#
_symmetry.space_group_name_H-M   'P 1'
#
loop_
_entity.id
_entity.type
_entity.pdbx_description
1 polymer ?
#
loop_
_entity_poly.entity_id
_entity_poly.type
_entity_poly.pdbx_seq_one_letter_code
_entity_poly.pdbx_strand_id
1 'polypeptide(L)'
;EADINAEKWDAGKVGKEKDKAGKSPVLHVFEDPEGKIELPPSLKVNSWKRFQLKPLLFQVPVVVKNENWFDLFSANEHLLGSELMRWIISEICAVWRIYNVNVLTNEGKTNTNETSIFSWKPWEHIYALCKAIKGHMPLYNSYGKYVVKLYWMDQQTMGSGERSGAM
;
A
#
# COMPACT_ATOMS: atom_id res chain seq x y z
N GLU A 1 5.26 -0.39 -13.20
CA GLU A 1 4.85 -1.82 -13.10
C GLU A 1 6.03 -2.77 -13.25
N ALA A 2 6.92 -2.56 -14.22
CA ALA A 2 8.15 -3.34 -14.37
C ALA A 2 9.01 -3.34 -13.09
N ASP A 3 9.15 -2.19 -12.42
CA ASP A 3 9.95 -2.06 -11.19
C ASP A 3 9.41 -2.94 -10.05
N ILE A 4 8.09 -2.98 -9.88
CA ILE A 4 7.43 -3.86 -8.88
C ILE A 4 7.67 -5.34 -9.22
N ASN A 5 7.63 -5.70 -10.50
CA ASN A 5 7.86 -7.08 -10.92
C ASN A 5 9.33 -7.50 -10.81
N ALA A 6 10.26 -6.54 -10.83
CA ALA A 6 11.68 -6.75 -10.57
C ALA A 6 12.04 -6.68 -9.08
N GLU A 7 11.09 -6.27 -8.23
CA GLU A 7 11.30 -6.09 -6.80
C GLU A 7 11.63 -7.43 -6.12
N LYS A 8 12.69 -7.41 -5.31
CA LYS A 8 13.14 -8.58 -4.54
C LYS A 8 12.53 -8.47 -3.15
N TRP A 9 11.44 -9.21 -2.94
CA TRP A 9 10.72 -9.22 -1.67
C TRP A 9 11.45 -9.98 -0.55
N ASP A 10 12.32 -10.93 -0.90
CA ASP A 10 13.10 -11.70 0.07
C ASP A 10 14.25 -10.86 0.62
N ALA A 11 14.27 -10.66 1.94
CA ALA A 11 15.45 -10.17 2.62
C ALA A 11 16.55 -11.25 2.59
N GLY A 12 17.32 -11.27 1.50
CA GLY A 12 18.49 -12.11 1.35
C GLY A 12 18.17 -13.62 1.31
N LYS A 13 17.91 -14.15 0.11
CA LYS A 13 18.61 -15.39 -0.23
C LYS A 13 20.10 -15.05 -0.33
N VAL A 14 20.77 -15.02 0.82
CA VAL A 14 22.22 -15.26 0.84
C VAL A 14 22.40 -16.60 0.13
N GLY A 15 23.36 -16.60 -0.78
CA GLY A 15 23.67 -17.74 -1.62
C GLY A 15 23.80 -19.04 -0.83
N LYS A 16 23.65 -20.11 -1.58
CA LYS A 16 23.97 -21.48 -1.23
C LYS A 16 25.44 -21.57 -0.75
N GLU A 17 25.74 -21.15 0.47
CA GLU A 17 26.99 -21.49 1.15
C GLU A 17 26.69 -22.40 2.34
N LYS A 18 27.24 -23.60 2.22
CA LYS A 18 27.24 -24.66 3.20
C LYS A 18 27.88 -24.20 4.52
N ASP A 19 27.16 -24.48 5.59
CA ASP A 19 27.64 -24.91 6.90
C ASP A 19 28.69 -24.06 7.64
N LYS A 20 28.24 -23.38 8.71
CA LYS A 20 28.50 -23.81 10.10
C LYS A 20 27.82 -22.91 11.13
N ALA A 21 27.33 -23.56 12.19
CA ALA A 21 26.93 -23.02 13.50
C ALA A 21 25.61 -22.23 13.60
N GLY A 22 24.53 -22.96 13.93
CA GLY A 22 23.87 -22.82 15.24
C GLY A 22 23.44 -21.43 15.72
N LYS A 23 23.08 -20.49 14.84
CA LYS A 23 22.34 -19.29 15.21
C LYS A 23 20.94 -19.37 14.62
N SER A 24 19.95 -19.21 15.49
CA SER A 24 18.53 -19.08 15.13
C SER A 24 18.40 -18.17 13.91
N PRO A 25 17.52 -18.46 12.92
CA PRO A 25 17.42 -17.65 11.73
C PRO A 25 17.03 -16.23 12.15
N VAL A 26 17.99 -15.32 12.12
CA VAL A 26 17.73 -13.90 12.29
C VAL A 26 17.01 -13.51 11.01
N LEU A 27 15.69 -13.35 11.08
CA LEU A 27 14.94 -12.72 10.00
C LEU A 27 15.54 -11.33 9.80
N HIS A 28 16.29 -11.14 8.71
CA HIS A 28 16.72 -9.81 8.31
C HIS A 28 15.46 -9.03 7.94
N VAL A 29 15.08 -8.09 8.81
CA VAL A 29 13.92 -7.23 8.58
C VAL A 29 14.32 -6.13 7.60
N PHE A 30 13.40 -5.70 6.74
CA PHE A 30 13.63 -4.60 5.82
C PHE A 30 13.75 -3.28 6.58
N GLU A 31 14.88 -2.62 6.43
CA GLU A 31 15.10 -1.23 6.84
C GLU A 31 15.11 -0.35 5.60
N ASP A 32 14.37 0.76 5.66
CA ASP A 32 14.33 1.73 4.58
C ASP A 32 15.69 2.45 4.50
N PRO A 33 16.36 2.49 3.33
CA PRO A 33 17.60 3.25 3.16
C PRO A 33 17.43 4.75 3.45
N GLU A 34 16.23 5.32 3.29
CA GLU A 34 15.92 6.71 3.64
C GLU A 34 15.73 6.90 5.17
N GLY A 35 15.64 5.80 5.92
CA GLY A 35 15.49 5.80 7.36
C GLY A 35 14.06 6.08 7.81
N LYS A 36 13.92 6.70 8.98
CA LYS A 36 12.59 7.02 9.55
C LYS A 36 12.08 8.32 8.96
N ILE A 37 10.84 8.29 8.50
CA ILE A 37 10.15 9.46 7.96
C ILE A 37 9.88 10.47 9.09
N GLU A 38 10.07 11.76 8.80
CA GLU A 38 9.66 12.83 9.68
C GLU A 38 8.13 13.03 9.60
N LEU A 39 7.44 12.98 10.74
CA LEU A 39 6.00 13.23 10.79
C LEU A 39 5.71 14.72 10.96
N PRO A 40 4.53 15.21 10.49
CA PRO A 40 4.04 16.54 10.81
C PRO A 40 4.15 16.84 12.31
N PRO A 41 4.56 18.06 12.72
CA PRO A 41 4.74 18.40 14.14
C PRO A 41 3.48 18.23 15.00
N SER A 42 2.30 18.24 14.38
CA SER A 42 1.01 17.96 15.02
C SER A 42 0.85 16.50 15.49
N LEU A 43 1.67 15.57 14.99
CA LEU A 43 1.67 14.17 15.38
C LEU A 43 2.84 13.87 16.31
N LYS A 44 2.52 13.45 17.54
CA LYS A 44 3.52 13.04 18.53
C LYS A 44 3.82 11.56 18.40
N VAL A 45 5.04 11.24 17.95
CA VAL A 45 5.52 9.86 17.92
C VAL A 45 5.92 9.40 19.32
N ASN A 46 5.27 8.36 19.83
CA ASN A 46 5.70 7.69 21.06
C ASN A 46 6.83 6.69 20.75
N SER A 47 6.59 5.76 19.83
CA SER A 47 7.55 4.74 19.43
C SER A 47 7.23 4.18 18.05
N TRP A 48 8.28 3.76 17.34
CA TRP A 48 8.15 3.04 16.07
C TRP A 48 8.11 1.54 16.36
N LYS A 49 7.00 0.88 16.03
CA LYS A 49 6.80 -0.55 16.24
C LYS A 49 6.37 -1.21 14.94
N ARG A 50 6.95 -2.37 14.64
CA ARG A 50 6.53 -3.18 13.48
C ARG A 50 5.33 -4.02 13.87
N PHE A 51 4.44 -4.23 12.92
CA PHE A 51 3.35 -5.20 13.06
C PHE A 51 3.91 -6.61 12.94
N GLN A 52 4.37 -7.16 14.06
CA GLN A 52 4.82 -8.55 14.17
C GLN A 52 3.63 -9.43 14.57
N LEU A 53 3.61 -10.67 14.08
CA LEU A 53 2.69 -11.70 14.56
C LEU A 53 2.79 -11.76 16.09
N LYS A 54 1.74 -11.29 16.79
CA LYS A 54 1.64 -11.55 18.22
C LYS A 54 1.15 -13.00 18.36
N PRO A 55 1.85 -13.85 19.13
CA PRO A 55 1.43 -15.24 19.34
C PRO A 55 0.00 -15.39 19.90
N LEU A 56 -0.52 -14.33 20.52
CA LEU A 56 -1.86 -14.27 21.13
C LEU A 56 -3.00 -14.02 20.12
N LEU A 57 -2.69 -13.61 18.88
CA LEU A 57 -3.67 -13.44 17.82
C LEU A 57 -3.67 -14.71 16.98
N PHE A 58 -4.59 -15.64 17.25
CA PHE A 58 -4.81 -16.87 16.47
C PHE A 58 -5.25 -16.62 15.00
N GLN A 59 -5.09 -15.40 14.50
CA GLN A 59 -5.49 -14.99 13.16
C GLN A 59 -4.27 -14.67 12.32
N VAL A 60 -4.19 -15.28 11.14
CA VAL A 60 -3.19 -14.95 10.12
C VAL A 60 -3.40 -13.48 9.74
N PRO A 61 -2.37 -12.63 9.86
CA PRO A 61 -2.51 -11.22 9.51
C PRO A 61 -2.73 -11.05 8.01
N VAL A 62 -3.64 -10.15 7.67
CA VAL A 62 -3.98 -9.80 6.29
C VAL A 62 -3.90 -8.29 6.11
N VAL A 63 -3.52 -7.85 4.91
CA VAL A 63 -3.52 -6.43 4.56
C VAL A 63 -4.96 -5.95 4.31
N VAL A 64 -5.78 -6.79 3.67
CA VAL A 64 -7.17 -6.50 3.35
C VAL A 64 -8.06 -7.51 4.05
N LYS A 65 -8.90 -7.04 4.98
CA LYS A 65 -9.84 -7.88 5.73
C LYS A 65 -11.22 -7.97 5.06
N ASN A 66 -11.66 -6.88 4.44
CA ASN A 66 -12.94 -6.78 3.75
C ASN A 66 -12.71 -6.08 2.41
N GLU A 67 -13.14 -6.71 1.32
CA GLU A 67 -12.97 -6.17 -0.03
C GLU A 67 -14.08 -5.21 -0.46
N ASN A 68 -15.15 -5.11 0.33
CA ASN A 68 -16.33 -4.31 0.02
C ASN A 68 -16.36 -2.96 0.76
N TRP A 69 -15.51 -2.81 1.78
CA TRP A 69 -15.48 -1.61 2.61
C TRP A 69 -14.13 -1.49 3.31
N PHE A 70 -13.72 -0.25 3.58
CA PHE A 70 -12.60 0.05 4.46
C PHE A 70 -12.94 1.22 5.38
N ASP A 71 -12.29 1.28 6.53
CA ASP A 71 -12.40 2.40 7.46
C ASP A 71 -11.01 2.90 7.84
N LEU A 72 -10.77 4.18 7.59
CA LEU A 72 -9.55 4.89 7.99
C LEU A 72 -9.79 5.82 9.19
N PHE A 73 -11.00 5.94 9.70
CA PHE A 73 -11.35 6.90 10.76
C PHE A 73 -11.39 6.27 12.15
N SER A 74 -12.16 5.20 12.37
CA SER A 74 -12.48 4.75 13.75
C SER A 74 -11.25 4.32 14.54
N ALA A 75 -10.25 3.71 13.88
CA ALA A 75 -9.00 3.32 14.54
C ALA A 75 -7.93 4.44 14.57
N ASN A 76 -8.14 5.54 13.84
CA ASN A 76 -7.11 6.56 13.60
C ASN A 76 -7.55 7.98 14.02
N GLU A 77 -8.47 8.13 14.98
CA GLU A 77 -8.90 9.44 15.47
C GLU A 77 -7.72 10.35 15.89
N HIS A 78 -6.67 9.74 16.45
CA HIS A 78 -5.44 10.42 16.84
C HIS A 78 -4.68 11.09 15.67
N LEU A 79 -4.90 10.65 14.42
CA LEU A 79 -4.32 11.27 13.22
C LEU A 79 -5.10 12.51 12.77
N LEU A 80 -6.39 12.63 13.13
CA LEU A 80 -7.28 13.69 12.62
C LEU A 80 -6.95 15.10 13.15
N GLY A 81 -6.13 15.16 14.22
CA GLY A 81 -5.53 16.40 14.72
C GLY A 81 -4.50 17.02 13.75
N SER A 82 -3.98 16.25 12.79
CA SER A 82 -3.12 16.76 11.73
C SER A 82 -3.94 17.12 10.50
N GLU A 83 -3.82 18.37 10.02
CA GLU A 83 -4.46 18.83 8.80
C GLU A 83 -4.06 17.98 7.59
N LEU A 84 -2.76 17.72 7.44
CA LEU A 84 -2.23 16.91 6.35
C LEU A 84 -2.84 15.50 6.34
N MET A 85 -2.89 14.82 7.49
CA MET A 85 -3.49 13.48 7.56
C MET A 85 -4.99 13.52 7.26
N ARG A 86 -5.70 14.56 7.73
CA ARG A 86 -7.12 14.72 7.44
C ARG A 86 -7.37 14.88 5.95
N TRP A 87 -6.55 15.65 5.24
CA TRP A 87 -6.63 15.79 3.79
C TRP A 87 -6.34 14.47 3.08
N ILE A 88 -5.26 13.76 3.44
CA ILE A 88 -4.92 12.46 2.84
C ILE A 88 -6.08 11.45 3.00
N ILE A 89 -6.61 11.31 4.23
CA ILE A 89 -7.71 10.39 4.50
C ILE A 89 -8.97 10.82 3.72
N SER A 90 -9.29 12.12 3.71
CA SER A 90 -10.42 12.67 2.98
C SER A 90 -10.34 12.38 1.49
N GLU A 91 -9.16 12.57 0.87
CA GLU A 91 -8.94 12.30 -0.54
C GLU A 91 -9.14 10.82 -0.88
N ILE A 92 -8.54 9.91 -0.11
CA ILE A 92 -8.72 8.46 -0.31
C ILE A 92 -10.20 8.07 -0.22
N CYS A 93 -10.92 8.61 0.77
CA CYS A 93 -12.35 8.36 0.93
C CYS A 93 -13.21 8.99 -0.18
N ALA A 94 -12.84 10.17 -0.67
CA ALA A 94 -13.52 10.82 -1.79
C ALA A 94 -13.35 10.02 -3.08
N VAL A 95 -12.13 9.59 -3.40
CA VAL A 95 -11.83 8.76 -4.57
C VAL A 95 -12.62 7.45 -4.51
N TRP A 96 -12.63 6.76 -3.36
CA TRP A 96 -13.44 5.56 -3.18
C TRP A 96 -14.92 5.81 -3.48
N ARG A 97 -15.50 6.89 -2.96
CA ARG A 97 -16.91 7.22 -3.15
C ARG A 97 -17.22 7.56 -4.61
N ILE A 98 -16.39 8.36 -5.27
CA ILE A 98 -16.60 8.81 -6.64
C ILE A 98 -16.57 7.61 -7.60
N TYR A 99 -15.54 6.76 -7.52
CA TYR A 99 -15.37 5.65 -8.44
C TYR A 99 -16.35 4.49 -8.21
N ASN A 100 -16.94 4.40 -7.02
CA ASN A 100 -17.80 3.30 -6.63
C ASN A 100 -19.24 3.73 -6.32
N VAL A 101 -19.64 4.95 -6.68
CA VAL A 101 -20.98 5.50 -6.40
C VAL A 101 -22.11 4.58 -6.85
N ASN A 102 -21.98 3.96 -8.02
CA ASN A 102 -23.00 3.07 -8.58
C ASN A 102 -23.14 1.80 -7.74
N VAL A 103 -22.04 1.26 -7.22
CA VAL A 103 -22.05 0.06 -6.38
C VAL A 103 -22.65 0.39 -5.01
N LEU A 104 -22.24 1.52 -4.41
CA LEU A 104 -22.67 1.96 -3.09
C LEU A 104 -24.14 2.41 -3.02
N THR A 105 -24.72 2.82 -4.15
CA THR A 105 -26.12 3.29 -4.21
C THR A 105 -27.10 2.22 -4.70
N ASN A 106 -26.61 1.18 -5.40
CA ASN A 106 -27.45 0.09 -5.92
C ASN A 106 -27.64 -1.08 -4.95
N GLU A 107 -27.15 -0.98 -3.71
CA GLU A 107 -27.28 -2.00 -2.65
C GLU A 107 -28.75 -2.36 -2.30
N GLY A 108 -29.74 -1.64 -2.86
CA GLY A 108 -31.17 -1.94 -2.75
C GLY A 108 -31.87 -2.45 -4.01
N LYS A 109 -31.20 -2.55 -5.16
CA LYS A 109 -31.84 -2.96 -6.43
C LYS A 109 -30.84 -3.64 -7.36
N THR A 110 -30.60 -4.94 -7.23
CA THR A 110 -30.24 -5.80 -8.37
C THR A 110 -30.36 -7.26 -8.00
N ASN A 111 -30.67 -8.03 -9.02
CA ASN A 111 -31.10 -9.40 -8.97
C ASN A 111 -29.90 -10.32 -8.69
N THR A 112 -30.17 -11.44 -8.05
CA THR A 112 -29.23 -12.49 -7.65
C THR A 112 -28.22 -12.82 -8.76
N ASN A 113 -26.93 -12.58 -8.53
CA ASN A 113 -25.72 -13.25 -9.07
C ASN A 113 -24.57 -12.36 -9.61
N GLU A 114 -24.70 -11.02 -9.66
CA GLU A 114 -23.55 -10.18 -10.05
C GLU A 114 -22.74 -9.75 -8.83
N THR A 115 -21.48 -10.19 -8.77
CA THR A 115 -20.53 -9.72 -7.75
C THR A 115 -20.25 -8.25 -7.99
N SER A 116 -20.49 -7.39 -7.00
CA SER A 116 -20.20 -5.95 -7.07
C SER A 116 -18.72 -5.70 -7.39
N ILE A 117 -18.43 -5.31 -8.63
CA ILE A 117 -17.07 -4.99 -9.07
C ILE A 117 -16.81 -3.51 -8.77
N PHE A 118 -16.04 -3.25 -7.71
CA PHE A 118 -15.51 -1.91 -7.43
C PHE A 118 -14.49 -1.51 -8.50
N SER A 119 -14.62 -0.29 -9.04
CA SER A 119 -13.77 0.22 -10.13
C SER A 119 -12.42 0.72 -9.64
N TRP A 120 -12.34 1.12 -8.37
CA TRP A 120 -11.11 1.58 -7.73
C TRP A 120 -11.08 1.09 -6.28
N LYS A 121 -9.97 0.48 -5.87
CA LYS A 121 -9.76 0.03 -4.49
C LYS A 121 -8.45 0.59 -3.94
N PRO A 122 -8.40 1.05 -2.68
CA PRO A 122 -7.19 1.66 -2.12
C PRO A 122 -6.02 0.66 -2.04
N TRP A 123 -6.31 -0.62 -1.84
CA TRP A 123 -5.28 -1.66 -1.75
C TRP A 123 -4.69 -2.09 -3.09
N GLU A 124 -5.28 -1.72 -4.24
CA GLU A 124 -4.67 -1.93 -5.57
C GLU A 124 -3.44 -1.04 -5.82
N HIS A 125 -3.17 -0.10 -4.90
CA HIS A 125 -1.99 0.74 -4.94
C HIS A 125 -0.88 0.23 -4.00
N ILE A 126 -1.13 -0.84 -3.25
CA ILE A 126 -0.20 -1.40 -2.26
C ILE A 126 0.35 -2.72 -2.82
N TYR A 127 1.67 -2.86 -2.80
CA TYR A 127 2.38 -4.03 -3.29
C TYR A 127 3.23 -4.65 -2.19
N ALA A 128 3.03 -5.94 -1.96
CA ALA A 128 3.82 -6.76 -1.07
C ALA A 128 3.67 -8.24 -1.44
N LEU A 129 4.79 -8.90 -1.74
CA LEU A 129 4.83 -10.32 -2.14
C LEU A 129 3.86 -10.64 -3.31
N CYS A 130 3.63 -9.68 -4.19
CA CYS A 130 2.69 -9.81 -5.32
C CYS A 130 3.32 -9.27 -6.61
N LYS A 131 2.71 -9.62 -7.75
CA LYS A 131 3.07 -9.08 -9.07
C LYS A 131 2.18 -7.88 -9.38
N ALA A 132 2.71 -6.93 -10.15
CA ALA A 132 1.93 -5.81 -10.69
C ALA A 132 1.06 -6.30 -11.85
N ILE A 133 -0.08 -6.90 -11.51
CA ILE A 133 -1.13 -7.32 -12.43
C ILE A 133 -2.47 -6.71 -12.01
N LYS A 134 -3.41 -6.59 -12.95
CA LYS A 134 -4.76 -6.10 -12.66
C LYS A 134 -5.45 -7.03 -11.66
N GLY A 135 -6.06 -6.45 -10.62
CA GLY A 135 -6.73 -7.21 -9.56
C GLY A 135 -5.79 -7.96 -8.61
N HIS A 136 -4.51 -7.58 -8.53
CA HIS A 136 -3.62 -8.12 -7.50
C HIS A 136 -4.12 -7.78 -6.09
N MET A 137 -3.65 -8.55 -5.11
CA MET A 137 -3.92 -8.33 -3.69
C MET A 137 -2.58 -8.28 -2.94
N PRO A 138 -2.31 -7.25 -2.13
CA PRO A 138 -1.12 -7.22 -1.28
C PRO A 138 -1.21 -8.32 -0.22
N LEU A 139 -0.11 -9.07 -0.04
CA LEU A 139 -0.01 -10.06 1.02
C LEU A 139 0.74 -9.48 2.22
N TYR A 140 0.46 -10.03 3.40
CA TYR A 140 1.22 -9.66 4.59
C TYR A 140 2.68 -10.08 4.42
N ASN A 141 3.57 -9.08 4.47
CA ASN A 141 5.01 -9.28 4.42
C ASN A 141 5.62 -9.18 5.83
N SER A 142 6.04 -10.32 6.38
CA SER A 142 6.70 -10.40 7.69
C SER A 142 8.05 -9.69 7.75
N TYR A 143 8.70 -9.46 6.61
CA TYR A 143 9.94 -8.67 6.54
C TYR A 143 9.67 -7.16 6.66
N GLY A 144 8.42 -6.73 6.55
CA GLY A 144 8.04 -5.32 6.72
C GLY A 144 8.27 -4.42 5.51
N LYS A 145 8.52 -4.99 4.32
CA LYS A 145 8.64 -4.22 3.07
C LYS A 145 7.29 -4.15 2.35
N TYR A 146 6.82 -2.93 2.10
CA TYR A 146 5.63 -2.61 1.32
C TYR A 146 5.97 -1.47 0.38
N VAL A 147 5.41 -1.50 -0.83
CA VAL A 147 5.57 -0.43 -1.82
C VAL A 147 4.19 0.15 -2.13
N VAL A 148 4.07 1.47 -2.17
CA VAL A 148 2.82 2.15 -2.53
C VAL A 148 3.02 2.89 -3.85
N LYS A 149 2.14 2.66 -4.82
CA LYS A 149 2.10 3.42 -6.06
C LYS A 149 1.40 4.75 -5.80
N LEU A 150 2.12 5.85 -5.99
CA LEU A 150 1.59 7.20 -5.91
C LEU A 150 1.57 7.83 -7.30
N TYR A 151 0.63 8.76 -7.50
CA TYR A 151 0.58 9.61 -8.69
C TYR A 151 0.95 11.02 -8.25
N TRP A 152 1.92 11.64 -8.93
CA TRP A 152 2.41 12.97 -8.62
C TRP A 152 2.58 13.75 -9.92
N MET A 153 1.97 14.95 -9.98
CA MET A 153 2.10 15.97 -11.03
C MET A 153 2.24 15.39 -12.45
N ASP A 154 1.10 15.24 -13.16
CA ASP A 154 1.00 14.72 -14.54
C ASP A 154 2.34 14.77 -15.29
N GLN A 155 3.01 13.63 -15.43
CA GLN A 155 4.17 13.49 -16.33
C GLN A 155 3.68 13.61 -17.78
N GLN A 156 3.37 14.84 -18.20
CA GLN A 156 3.41 15.29 -19.58
C GLN A 156 4.50 16.35 -19.67
N THR A 157 5.75 15.91 -19.76
CA THR A 157 6.75 16.71 -20.47
C THR A 157 6.32 16.72 -21.93
N MET A 158 5.59 17.76 -22.33
CA MET A 158 5.43 18.12 -23.74
C MET A 158 6.83 18.24 -24.33
N GLY A 159 7.19 17.27 -25.18
CA GLY A 159 8.44 17.27 -25.91
C GLY A 159 8.57 18.53 -26.73
N SER A 160 9.76 19.11 -26.66
CA SER A 160 10.24 20.26 -27.42
C SER A 160 9.74 20.25 -28.87
N GLY A 161 8.94 21.25 -29.23
CA GLY A 161 8.82 21.66 -30.62
C GLY A 161 10.18 22.15 -31.10
N GLU A 162 10.87 21.32 -31.87
CA GLU A 162 12.02 21.76 -32.64
C GLU A 162 11.57 22.86 -33.59
N ARG A 163 12.01 24.09 -33.32
CA ARG A 163 12.14 25.11 -34.35
C ARG A 163 13.15 24.59 -35.37
N SER A 164 12.69 24.05 -36.49
CA SER A 164 13.49 24.04 -37.71
C SER A 164 13.20 25.32 -38.48
N GLY A 165 14.05 26.32 -38.26
CA GLY A 165 14.29 27.39 -39.22
C GLY A 165 15.53 27.03 -40.05
N ALA A 166 15.33 26.96 -41.37
CA ALA A 166 16.27 26.92 -42.51
C ALA A 166 15.60 25.99 -43.54
N MET A 167 15.20 26.43 -44.73
CA MET A 167 15.80 27.38 -45.66
C MET A 167 14.72 28.10 -46.48
#